data_AF-A0A371QXR5-F1
#
_entry.id   AF-A0A371QXR5-F1
#
_cell.length_a   1.000
_cell.length_b   1.000
_cell.length_c   1.000
_cell.angle_alpha   90.00
_cell.angle_beta   90.00
_cell.angle_gamma   90.00
#
_symmetry.space_group_name_H-M   'P 1'
#
loop_
_entity.id
_entity.type
_entity.pdbx_description
1 polymer ?
#
loop_
_entity_poly.entity_id
_entity_poly.type
_entity_poly.pdbx_seq_one_letter_code
_entity_poly.pdbx_strand_id
1 'polypeptide(L)'
;MFTVELYPALYLRAEGARRYRVNWYRVFGRSDFLWHPRHQFISRRHFAVGYEEGVYFVEDLGSTNGTFLNGVDIRGKGRARLQPGDVINVAGVLELAVEF
;
A
#
# COMPACT_ATOMS: atom_id res chain seq x y z
N MET A 1 19.14 -10.78 -26.45
CA MET A 1 18.42 -11.68 -25.53
C MET A 1 18.01 -10.82 -24.34
N PHE A 2 16.78 -10.32 -24.31
CA PHE A 2 16.31 -9.44 -23.23
C PHE A 2 15.82 -10.33 -22.09
N THR A 3 16.60 -10.41 -21.02
CA THR A 3 16.09 -10.93 -19.74
C THR A 3 15.07 -9.90 -19.25
N VAL A 4 13.79 -10.22 -19.39
CA VAL A 4 12.75 -9.53 -18.62
C VAL A 4 13.10 -9.80 -17.17
N GLU A 5 13.61 -8.79 -16.46
CA GLU A 5 13.70 -8.89 -14.99
C GLU A 5 12.27 -9.07 -14.50
N LEU A 6 11.92 -10.32 -14.17
CA LEU A 6 10.64 -10.68 -13.57
C LEU A 6 10.69 -10.18 -12.12
N TYR A 7 10.48 -8.88 -11.93
CA TYR A 7 10.18 -8.38 -10.59
C TYR A 7 8.91 -9.09 -10.11
N PRO A 8 8.87 -9.57 -8.87
CA PRO A 8 7.65 -10.16 -8.35
C PRO A 8 6.57 -9.07 -8.36
N ALA A 9 5.40 -9.41 -8.88
CA ALA A 9 4.30 -8.46 -8.96
C ALA A 9 3.64 -8.36 -7.58
N LEU A 10 3.79 -7.23 -6.90
CA LEU A 10 3.10 -7.03 -5.63
C LEU A 10 1.63 -6.70 -5.88
N TYR A 11 0.75 -7.37 -5.14
CA TYR A 11 -0.67 -7.10 -5.07
C TYR A 11 -1.04 -6.71 -3.64
N LEU A 12 -1.86 -5.68 -3.49
CA LEU A 12 -2.56 -5.39 -2.25
C LEU A 12 -3.97 -5.95 -2.36
N ARG A 13 -4.30 -6.95 -1.55
CA ARG A 13 -5.65 -7.52 -1.48
C ARG A 13 -6.45 -6.83 -0.40
N ALA A 14 -7.58 -6.25 -0.77
CA ALA A 14 -8.59 -5.78 0.16
C ALA A 14 -9.62 -6.88 0.46
N GLU A 15 -10.59 -6.59 1.31
CA GLU A 15 -11.74 -7.49 1.53
C GLU A 15 -12.46 -7.87 0.22
N GLY A 16 -12.91 -9.11 0.16
CA GLY A 16 -13.52 -9.72 -1.04
C GLY A 16 -12.49 -10.01 -2.13
N ALA A 17 -12.88 -9.79 -3.39
CA ALA A 17 -12.06 -10.10 -4.56
C ALA A 17 -11.20 -8.92 -5.07
N ARG A 18 -11.13 -7.81 -4.33
CA ARG A 18 -10.44 -6.58 -4.79
C ARG A 18 -8.95 -6.69 -4.59
N ARG A 19 -8.20 -6.55 -5.68
CA ARG A 19 -6.74 -6.58 -5.69
C ARG A 19 -6.19 -5.39 -6.46
N TYR A 20 -5.15 -4.79 -5.91
CA TYR A 20 -4.47 -3.65 -6.49
C TYR A 20 -3.06 -4.07 -6.86
N ARG A 21 -2.80 -4.16 -8.16
CA ARG A 21 -1.42 -4.34 -8.62
C ARG A 21 -0.60 -3.10 -8.29
N VAL A 22 0.57 -3.34 -7.74
CA VAL A 22 1.62 -2.36 -7.52
C VAL A 22 2.71 -2.64 -8.54
N ASN A 23 3.06 -1.61 -9.31
CA ASN A 23 4.23 -1.62 -10.18
C ASN A 23 5.39 -0.93 -9.42
N TRP A 24 6.47 -0.58 -10.10
CA TRP A 24 7.62 0.18 -9.58
C TRP A 24 7.32 1.20 -8.47
N TYR A 25 6.36 2.10 -8.69
CA TYR A 25 5.89 3.03 -7.67
C TYR A 25 4.43 3.38 -7.94
N ARG A 26 3.58 3.28 -6.93
CA ARG A 26 2.17 3.66 -7.02
C ARG A 26 1.75 4.40 -5.77
N VAL A 27 1.12 5.53 -5.98
CA VAL A 27 0.44 6.31 -4.95
C VAL A 27 -1.00 5.84 -4.84
N PHE A 28 -1.45 5.64 -3.61
CA PHE A 28 -2.81 5.28 -3.27
C PHE A 28 -3.48 6.40 -2.48
N GLY A 29 -4.75 6.62 -2.75
CA GLY A 29 -5.56 7.56 -2.00
C GLY A 29 -7.04 7.31 -2.17
N ARG A 30 -7.84 8.26 -1.69
CA ARG A 30 -9.31 8.16 -1.64
C ARG A 30 -9.96 7.60 -2.92
N SER A 31 -9.51 8.07 -4.09
CA SER A 31 -10.08 7.66 -5.38
C SER A 31 -9.89 6.18 -5.69
N ASP A 32 -8.86 5.53 -5.16
CA ASP A 32 -8.63 4.09 -5.32
C ASP A 32 -9.62 3.24 -4.51
N PHE A 33 -10.27 3.84 -3.51
CA PHE A 33 -11.08 3.16 -2.51
C PHE A 33 -12.51 3.72 -2.39
N LEU A 34 -13.05 4.37 -3.44
CA LEU A 34 -14.41 4.95 -3.42
C LEU A 34 -15.52 3.93 -3.11
N TRP A 35 -15.26 2.64 -3.32
CA TRP A 35 -16.18 1.56 -2.97
C TRP A 35 -16.32 1.36 -1.45
N HIS A 36 -15.35 1.83 -0.66
CA HIS A 36 -15.36 1.66 0.79
C HIS A 36 -16.26 2.73 1.43
N PRO A 37 -17.24 2.37 2.29
CA PRO A 37 -18.21 3.33 2.83
C PRO A 37 -17.57 4.42 3.70
N ARG A 38 -16.35 4.19 4.20
CA ARG A 38 -15.57 5.14 5.00
C ARG A 38 -14.42 5.80 4.23
N HIS A 39 -14.47 5.82 2.90
CA HIS A 39 -13.43 6.41 2.05
C HIS A 39 -13.15 7.90 2.34
N GLN A 40 -14.08 8.65 2.94
CA GLN A 40 -13.83 10.04 3.35
C GLN A 40 -12.71 10.21 4.38
N PHE A 41 -12.36 9.16 5.13
CA PHE A 41 -11.22 9.18 6.07
C PHE A 41 -9.87 8.94 5.37
N ILE A 42 -9.87 8.52 4.12
CA ILE A 42 -8.66 8.29 3.33
C ILE A 42 -8.31 9.61 2.64
N SER A 43 -7.14 10.17 2.95
CA SER A 43 -6.56 11.31 2.24
C SER A 43 -6.48 11.07 0.71
N ARG A 44 -6.59 12.14 -0.08
CA ARG A 44 -6.47 12.10 -1.56
C ARG A 44 -5.16 11.50 -2.04
N ARG A 45 -4.09 11.76 -1.29
CA ARG A 45 -2.76 11.17 -1.44
C ARG A 45 -2.40 10.62 -0.06
N HIS A 46 -2.47 9.29 0.12
CA HIS A 46 -2.46 8.68 1.45
C HIS A 46 -1.15 7.97 1.73
N PHE A 47 -0.83 6.95 0.93
CA PHE A 47 0.40 6.19 1.03
C PHE A 47 0.92 5.86 -0.37
N ALA A 48 2.18 5.50 -0.47
CA ALA A 48 2.75 4.89 -1.66
C ALA A 48 3.26 3.49 -1.35
N VAL A 49 3.24 2.64 -2.36
CA VAL A 49 4.04 1.42 -2.39
C VAL A 49 4.99 1.51 -3.57
N GLY A 50 6.26 1.22 -3.32
CA GLY A 50 7.30 1.25 -4.35
C GLY A 50 8.26 0.07 -4.24
N TYR A 51 9.07 -0.10 -5.27
CA TYR A 51 10.10 -1.11 -5.40
C TYR A 51 11.45 -0.44 -5.66
N GLU A 52 12.41 -0.69 -4.79
CA GLU A 52 13.76 -0.12 -4.87
C GLU A 52 14.74 -1.14 -4.28
N GLU A 53 15.93 -1.26 -4.87
CA GLU A 53 17.00 -2.14 -4.38
C GLU A 53 16.57 -3.59 -4.07
N GLY A 54 15.66 -4.14 -4.89
CA GLY A 54 15.20 -5.52 -4.73
C GLY A 54 14.08 -5.72 -3.70
N VAL A 55 13.54 -4.65 -3.13
CA VAL A 55 12.61 -4.71 -2.00
C VAL A 55 11.41 -3.80 -2.24
N TYR A 56 10.21 -4.29 -1.93
CA TYR A 56 9.03 -3.42 -1.85
C TYR A 56 8.96 -2.70 -0.51
N PHE A 57 8.52 -1.44 -0.53
CA PHE A 57 8.29 -0.62 0.66
C PHE A 57 6.94 0.05 0.61
N VAL A 58 6.43 0.42 1.78
CA VAL A 58 5.29 1.32 1.97
C VAL A 58 5.76 2.60 2.63
N GLU A 59 5.17 3.73 2.26
CA GLU A 59 5.44 5.04 2.85
C GLU A 59 4.14 5.81 3.02
N ASP A 60 3.90 6.36 4.21
CA ASP A 60 2.82 7.33 4.42
C ASP A 60 3.20 8.69 3.82
N LEU A 61 2.30 9.31 3.05
CA LEU A 61 2.58 10.55 2.31
C LEU A 61 2.05 11.81 3.01
N GLY A 62 2.00 11.79 4.35
CA GLY A 62 1.43 12.87 5.16
C GLY A 62 -0.09 12.75 5.27
N SER A 63 -0.58 11.52 5.43
CA SER A 63 -2.01 11.27 5.58
C SER A 63 -2.55 11.82 6.89
N THR A 64 -3.83 12.21 6.89
CA THR A 64 -4.48 12.79 8.08
C THR A 64 -4.69 11.75 9.17
N ASN A 65 -5.13 10.55 8.79
CA ASN A 65 -5.56 9.50 9.71
C ASN A 65 -4.56 8.35 9.85
N GLY A 66 -3.42 8.44 9.18
CA GLY A 66 -2.34 7.46 9.30
C GLY A 66 -2.45 6.27 8.37
N THR A 67 -1.27 5.78 7.99
CA THR A 67 -1.04 4.46 7.42
C THR A 67 -0.39 3.62 8.51
N PHE A 68 -0.87 2.40 8.71
CA PHE A 68 -0.33 1.49 9.72
C PHE A 68 0.15 0.21 9.05
N LEU A 69 1.37 -0.21 9.34
CA LEU A 69 1.92 -1.49 8.90
C LEU A 69 1.91 -2.45 10.09
N ASN A 70 1.14 -3.54 9.99
CA ASN A 70 0.96 -4.52 11.08
C ASN A 70 0.61 -3.87 12.44
N GLY A 71 -0.27 -2.87 12.41
CA GLY A 71 -0.73 -2.13 13.59
C GLY A 71 0.18 -0.97 14.04
N VAL A 72 1.35 -0.79 13.42
CA VAL A 72 2.29 0.29 13.75
C VAL A 72 2.07 1.48 12.82
N ASP A 73 1.76 2.66 13.37
CA ASP A 73 1.67 3.92 12.60
C ASP A 73 3.04 4.26 12.01
N ILE A 74 3.11 4.42 10.67
CA ILE A 74 4.35 4.72 9.95
C ILE A 74 4.49 6.19 9.52
N ARG A 75 3.57 7.08 9.91
CA ARG A 75 3.67 8.51 9.62
C ARG A 75 4.98 9.10 10.12
N GLY A 76 5.67 9.82 9.23
CA GLY A 76 6.94 10.49 9.54
C GLY A 76 8.12 9.55 9.79
N LYS A 77 7.97 8.23 9.61
CA LYS A 77 9.05 7.24 9.79
C LYS A 77 9.82 6.92 8.51
N GLY A 78 9.42 7.51 7.38
CA GLY A 78 9.98 7.19 6.06
C GLY A 78 9.46 5.85 5.52
N ARG A 79 10.27 5.22 4.66
CA ARG A 79 9.93 3.96 3.99
C ARG A 79 10.02 2.78 4.95
N ALA A 80 8.98 1.94 4.97
CA ALA A 80 8.95 0.67 5.69
C ALA A 80 8.93 -0.50 4.71
N ARG A 81 9.84 -1.46 4.89
CA ARG A 81 9.92 -2.67 4.05
C ARG A 81 8.66 -3.51 4.17
N LEU A 82 8.18 -4.03 3.05
CA LEU A 82 7.07 -4.98 2.97
C LEU A 82 7.56 -6.42 2.82
N GLN A 83 6.80 -7.34 3.41
CA GLN A 83 6.93 -8.79 3.30
C GLN A 83 5.58 -9.41 2.90
N PRO A 84 5.58 -10.60 2.28
CA PRO A 84 4.35 -11.34 2.03
C PRO A 84 3.57 -11.55 3.33
N GLY A 85 2.27 -11.27 3.32
CA GLY A 85 1.39 -11.40 4.48
C GLY A 85 1.31 -10.18 5.39
N ASP A 86 2.16 -9.16 5.19
CA ASP A 86 2.01 -7.88 5.89
C ASP A 86 0.63 -7.26 5.62
N VAL A 87 0.10 -6.56 6.63
CA VAL A 87 -1.17 -5.86 6.55
C VAL A 87 -0.93 -4.35 6.62
N ILE A 88 -1.35 -3.65 5.57
CA ILE A 88 -1.41 -2.18 5.53
C ILE A 88 -2.83 -1.78 5.91
N ASN A 89 -2.99 -1.13 7.06
CA ASN A 89 -4.25 -0.49 7.42
C ASN A 89 -4.22 0.98 7.02
N VAL A 90 -5.25 1.41 6.30
CA VAL A 90 -5.42 2.75 5.73
C VAL A 90 -6.45 3.50 6.58
N ALA A 91 -6.02 4.59 7.23
CA ALA A 91 -6.86 5.48 8.04
C ALA A 91 -7.64 4.80 9.19
N GLY A 92 -7.27 3.59 9.61
CA GLY A 92 -8.07 2.82 10.58
C GLY A 92 -9.35 2.22 10.01
N VAL A 93 -9.57 2.30 8.69
CA VAL A 93 -10.85 1.94 8.07
C VAL A 93 -10.81 0.79 7.08
N LEU A 94 -9.66 0.53 6.48
CA LEU A 94 -9.48 -0.47 5.42
C LEU A 94 -8.18 -1.22 5.61
N GLU A 95 -8.21 -2.54 5.53
CA GLU A 95 -7.02 -3.39 5.56
C GLU A 95 -6.68 -3.93 4.17
N LEU A 96 -5.38 -3.94 3.86
CA LEU A 96 -4.80 -4.42 2.62
C LEU A 96 -3.71 -5.43 2.95
N ALA A 97 -3.91 -6.70 2.58
CA ALA A 97 -2.91 -7.74 2.72
C ALA A 97 -1.92 -7.71 1.55
N VAL A 98 -0.64 -7.83 1.84
CA VAL A 98 0.44 -7.86 0.86
C VAL A 98 0.60 -9.28 0.29
N GLU A 99 0.50 -9.39 -1.03
CA GLU A 99 0.66 -10.62 -1.81
C GLU A 99 1.70 -10.41 -2.91
N PHE A 100 2.50 -11.43 -3.23
CA PHE A 100 3.53 -11.42 -4.28
C PHE A 100 3.21 -12.47 -5.35
#